data_AF-A0AAW6BIY9-F1
#
_entry.id   AF-A0AAW6BIY9-F1
#
_cell.length_a   1.000
_cell.length_b   1.000
_cell.length_c   1.000
_cell.angle_alpha   90.00
_cell.angle_beta   90.00
_cell.angle_gamma   90.00
#
_symmetry.space_group_name_H-M   'P 1'
#
loop_
_entity.id
_entity.type
_entity.pdbx_description
1 polymer ?
#
loop_
_entity_poly.entity_id
_entity_poly.type
_entity_poly.pdbx_seq_one_letter_code
_entity_poly.pdbx_strand_id
1 'polypeptide(L)'
;MAINLVCYTTIGPSTLQNKVNEFVSKYSSLFPSEYIVYPVREPDEIQKEISNENNLDPLSIFRIAMNNKESKISITDMANLLKKELGALNIIVLFEGEILI
;
A
#
# COMPACT_ATOMS: atom_id res chain seq x y z
N MET A 1 3.49 17.51 7.92
CA MET A 1 2.53 16.38 7.92
C MET A 1 2.74 15.57 6.66
N ALA A 2 3.25 14.35 6.80
CA ALA A 2 3.42 13.38 5.72
C ALA A 2 2.19 12.47 5.72
N ILE A 3 1.55 12.33 4.56
CA ILE A 3 0.37 11.49 4.38
C ILE A 3 0.87 10.09 4.02
N ASN A 4 0.47 9.08 4.79
CA ASN A 4 1.00 7.72 4.66
C ASN A 4 -0.11 6.70 4.57
N LEU A 5 0.00 5.83 3.59
CA LEU A 5 -0.83 4.67 3.38
C LEU A 5 -0.07 3.43 3.84
N VAL A 6 -0.68 2.68 4.74
CA VAL A 6 -0.17 1.38 5.18
C VAL A 6 -0.96 0.31 4.44
N CYS A 7 -0.25 -0.58 3.75
CA CYS A 7 -0.85 -1.57 2.87
C CYS A 7 -0.53 -2.97 3.40
N TYR A 8 -1.57 -3.70 3.79
CA TYR A 8 -1.49 -5.09 4.25
C TYR A 8 -1.93 -6.02 3.14
N THR A 9 -1.22 -7.11 2.89
CA THR A 9 -1.58 -8.04 1.81
C THR A 9 -1.47 -9.50 2.19
N THR A 10 -2.28 -10.34 1.56
CA THR A 10 -2.20 -11.81 1.63
C THR A 10 -1.13 -12.39 0.69
N ILE A 11 -0.39 -11.54 -0.04
CA ILE A 11 0.65 -11.96 -0.98
C ILE A 11 1.96 -12.11 -0.21
N GLY A 12 2.73 -13.17 -0.47
CA GLY A 12 4.03 -13.38 0.19
C GLY A 12 5.04 -12.26 -0.13
N PRO A 13 5.99 -11.94 0.78
CA PRO A 13 6.89 -10.78 0.65
C PRO A 13 7.67 -10.71 -0.67
N SER A 14 8.27 -11.82 -1.12
CA SER A 14 9.07 -11.84 -2.36
C SER A 14 8.21 -11.58 -3.60
N THR A 15 7.03 -12.21 -3.67
CA THR A 15 6.08 -12.02 -4.78
C THR A 15 5.52 -10.62 -4.78
N LEU A 16 5.18 -10.08 -3.61
CA LEU A 16 4.69 -8.71 -3.48
C LEU A 16 5.77 -7.70 -3.89
N GLN A 17 7.02 -7.89 -3.48
CA GLN A 17 8.10 -6.97 -3.84
C GLN A 17 8.28 -6.87 -5.36
N ASN A 18 8.18 -7.99 -6.08
CA ASN A 18 8.20 -7.99 -7.55
C ASN A 18 7.02 -7.21 -8.14
N LYS A 19 5.80 -7.46 -7.64
CA LYS A 19 4.59 -6.71 -8.06
C LYS A 19 4.68 -5.22 -7.78
N VAL A 20 5.26 -4.84 -6.64
CA VAL A 20 5.48 -3.44 -6.26
C VAL A 20 6.51 -2.79 -7.19
N ASN A 21 7.59 -3.49 -7.54
CA ASN A 21 8.58 -2.99 -8.50
C ASN A 21 7.98 -2.80 -9.90
N GLU A 22 7.15 -3.75 -10.35
CA GLU A 22 6.39 -3.64 -11.60
C GLU A 22 5.41 -2.45 -11.57
N PHE A 23 4.69 -2.28 -10.46
CA PHE A 23 3.77 -1.17 -10.24
C PHE A 23 4.47 0.19 -10.30
N VAL A 24 5.59 0.34 -9.59
CA VAL A 24 6.42 1.56 -9.62
C VAL A 24 6.91 1.86 -11.04
N SER A 25 7.34 0.83 -11.77
CA SER A 25 7.82 0.98 -13.15
C SER A 25 6.70 1.37 -14.11
N LYS A 26 5.51 0.75 -13.96
CA LYS A 26 4.30 1.02 -14.76
C LYS A 26 3.78 2.44 -14.55
N TYR A 27 3.87 2.96 -13.34
CA TYR A 27 3.41 4.31 -12.96
C TYR A 27 4.61 5.24 -12.64
N SER A 28 5.68 5.14 -13.42
CA SER A 28 6.93 5.90 -13.23
C SER A 28 6.76 7.42 -13.26
N SER A 29 5.67 7.95 -13.81
CA SER A 29 5.34 9.38 -13.72
C SER A 29 4.89 9.82 -12.31
N LEU A 30 4.47 8.88 -11.46
CA LEU A 30 4.06 9.13 -10.07
C LEU A 30 5.21 8.91 -9.08
N PHE A 31 6.16 8.05 -9.40
CA PHE A 31 7.21 7.62 -8.47
C PHE A 31 8.59 8.08 -8.94
N PRO A 32 9.45 8.65 -8.07
CA PRO A 32 9.22 8.96 -6.66
C PRO A 32 8.65 10.37 -6.39
N SER A 33 8.34 11.14 -7.45
CA SER A 33 8.03 12.57 -7.33
C SER A 33 6.73 12.85 -6.57
N GLU A 34 5.65 12.15 -6.93
CA GLU A 34 4.32 12.34 -6.37
C GLU A 34 4.12 11.48 -5.13
N TYR A 35 4.60 10.24 -5.20
CA TYR A 35 4.52 9.25 -4.13
C TYR A 35 5.85 8.53 -3.96
N ILE A 36 6.13 8.09 -2.74
CA ILE A 36 7.30 7.29 -2.38
C ILE A 36 6.81 5.94 -1.88
N VAL A 37 7.36 4.86 -2.43
CA VAL A 37 7.08 3.48 -2.03
C VAL A 37 8.22 2.99 -1.15
N TYR A 38 7.87 2.42 0.00
CA TYR A 38 8.81 1.78 0.90
C TYR A 38 8.89 0.27 0.62
N PRO A 39 10.03 -0.37 0.95
CA PRO A 39 10.20 -1.81 0.75
C PRO A 39 9.12 -2.65 1.42
N VAL A 40 8.82 -3.80 0.81
CA VAL A 40 7.95 -4.82 1.38
C VAL A 40 8.66 -5.50 2.55
N ARG A 41 7.92 -5.79 3.61
CA ARG A 41 8.39 -6.54 4.78
C ARG A 41 7.33 -7.50 5.29
N GLU A 42 7.72 -8.37 6.20
CA GLU A 42 6.77 -9.17 6.97
C GLU A 42 6.11 -8.29 8.06
N PRO A 43 4.81 -8.47 8.34
CA PRO A 43 4.13 -7.75 9.40
C PRO A 43 4.56 -8.29 10.78
N ASP A 44 4.75 -7.38 11.73
CA ASP A 44 4.90 -7.72 13.15
C ASP A 44 3.55 -8.13 13.79
N GLU A 45 3.56 -8.57 15.04
CA GLU A 45 2.37 -9.05 15.75
C GLU A 45 1.26 -7.99 15.81
N ILE A 46 1.61 -6.74 16.11
CA ILE A 46 0.65 -5.62 16.18
C ILE A 46 0.04 -5.36 14.80
N GLN A 47 0.86 -5.38 13.75
CA GLN A 47 0.41 -5.22 12.37
C GLN A 47 -0.52 -6.33 11.90
N LYS A 48 -0.27 -7.57 12.35
CA LYS A 48 -1.19 -8.70 12.09
C LYS A 48 -2.52 -8.49 12.80
N GLU A 49 -2.51 -8.07 14.06
CA GLU A 49 -3.73 -7.77 14.81
C GLU A 49 -4.56 -6.70 14.09
N ILE A 50 -3.95 -5.57 13.70
CA ILE A 50 -4.63 -4.49 12.97
C ILE A 50 -5.26 -5.00 11.68
N SER A 51 -4.54 -5.81 10.89
CA SER A 51 -5.07 -6.35 9.64
C SER A 51 -6.21 -7.35 9.87
N ASN A 52 -6.08 -8.19 10.91
CA ASN A 52 -7.07 -9.19 11.28
C ASN A 52 -8.39 -8.58 11.77
N GLU A 53 -8.34 -7.46 12.51
CA GLU A 53 -9.53 -6.67 12.87
C GLU A 53 -10.32 -6.23 11.62
N ASN A 54 -9.62 -6.11 10.49
CA ASN A 54 -10.20 -5.75 9.20
C ASN A 54 -10.43 -6.96 8.27
N ASN A 55 -10.45 -8.18 8.82
CA ASN A 55 -10.73 -9.46 8.14
C ASN A 55 -9.71 -9.87 7.06
N LEU A 56 -8.43 -9.50 7.21
CA LEU A 56 -7.35 -9.96 6.34
C LEU A 56 -6.16 -10.45 7.18
N ASP A 57 -5.74 -11.70 6.99
CA ASP A 57 -4.52 -12.25 7.57
C ASP A 57 -3.30 -11.92 6.69
N PRO A 58 -2.42 -10.99 7.09
CA PRO A 58 -1.42 -10.45 6.19
C PRO A 58 -0.16 -11.33 6.17
N LEU A 59 0.29 -11.66 4.96
CA LEU A 59 1.61 -12.26 4.74
C LEU A 59 2.70 -11.21 4.53
N SER A 60 2.34 -10.01 4.11
CA SER A 60 3.29 -8.93 3.88
C SER A 60 2.66 -7.55 4.05
N ILE A 61 3.50 -6.57 4.30
CA ILE A 61 3.14 -5.17 4.50
C ILE A 61 4.11 -4.26 3.75
N PHE A 62 3.60 -3.17 3.20
CA PHE A 62 4.41 -2.07 2.67
C PHE A 62 3.73 -0.73 2.93
N ARG A 63 4.47 0.35 2.68
CA ARG A 63 3.99 1.71 2.89
C ARG A 63 4.15 2.54 1.63
N ILE A 64 3.20 3.42 1.40
CA ILE A 64 3.28 4.47 0.39
C ILE A 64 3.08 5.82 1.08
N ALA A 65 3.96 6.77 0.82
CA ALA A 65 3.84 8.14 1.31
C ALA A 65 3.53 9.09 0.16
N MET A 66 2.57 9.99 0.35
CA MET A 66 2.37 11.11 -0.56
C MET A 66 3.51 12.11 -0.35
N ASN A 67 4.29 12.32 -1.41
CA ASN A 67 5.43 13.22 -1.40
C ASN A 67 5.03 14.64 -1.87
N ASN A 68 4.21 14.71 -2.92
CA ASN A 68 3.67 15.97 -3.43
C ASN A 68 2.20 16.14 -3.01
N LYS A 69 1.90 17.12 -2.16
CA LYS A 69 0.50 17.39 -1.72
C LYS A 69 -0.38 17.99 -2.79
N GLU A 70 0.23 18.56 -3.83
CA GLU A 70 -0.47 19.11 -5.00
C GLU A 70 -0.67 18.03 -6.08
N SER A 71 -0.43 16.75 -5.74
CA SER A 71 -0.62 15.66 -6.68
C SER A 71 -2.04 15.63 -7.21
N LYS A 72 -2.16 15.41 -8.52
CA LYS A 72 -3.45 15.19 -9.17
C LYS A 72 -4.09 13.86 -8.77
N ILE A 73 -3.31 12.93 -8.23
CA ILE A 73 -3.78 11.64 -7.74
C ILE A 73 -3.96 11.74 -6.22
N SER A 74 -5.21 11.64 -5.76
CA SER A 74 -5.51 11.63 -4.33
C SER A 74 -5.09 10.31 -3.67
N ILE A 75 -5.04 10.29 -2.33
CA ILE A 75 -4.79 9.05 -1.59
C ILE A 75 -5.87 7.98 -1.82
N THR A 76 -7.10 8.41 -2.05
CA THR A 76 -8.23 7.54 -2.39
C THR A 76 -8.04 6.91 -3.76
N ASP A 77 -7.59 7.70 -4.75
CA ASP A 77 -7.27 7.20 -6.09
C ASP A 77 -6.09 6.23 -6.05
N MET A 78 -5.07 6.53 -5.24
CA MET A 78 -3.94 5.64 -5.03
C MET A 78 -4.38 4.32 -4.38
N ALA A 79 -5.23 4.36 -3.34
CA ALA A 79 -5.78 3.16 -2.71
C ALA A 79 -6.56 2.29 -3.70
N ASN A 80 -7.41 2.91 -4.53
CA ASN A 80 -8.13 2.22 -5.61
C ASN A 80 -7.19 1.60 -6.65
N LEU A 81 -6.13 2.32 -7.01
CA LEU A 81 -5.14 1.83 -7.97
C LEU A 81 -4.41 0.59 -7.44
N LEU A 82 -4.00 0.61 -6.17
CA LEU A 82 -3.38 -0.55 -5.51
C LEU A 82 -4.32 -1.75 -5.46
N LYS A 83 -5.59 -1.55 -5.07
CA LYS A 83 -6.61 -2.60 -5.10
C LYS A 83 -6.82 -3.18 -6.49
N LYS A 84 -6.80 -2.35 -7.53
CA LYS A 84 -6.93 -2.79 -8.92
C LYS A 84 -5.75 -3.65 -9.38
N GLU A 85 -4.53 -3.29 -9.03
CA GLU A 85 -3.30 -3.97 -9.50
C GLU A 85 -2.97 -5.23 -8.68
N LEU A 86 -3.22 -5.21 -7.37
CA LEU A 86 -2.92 -6.32 -6.46
C LEU A 86 -4.12 -7.26 -6.24
N GLY A 87 -5.32 -6.82 -6.62
CA GLY A 87 -6.59 -7.52 -6.41
C GLY A 87 -7.24 -7.10 -5.11
N ALA A 88 -8.47 -6.61 -5.17
CA ALA A 88 -9.18 -5.99 -4.03
C ALA A 88 -9.39 -6.93 -2.83
N LEU A 89 -9.37 -8.25 -3.05
CA LEU A 89 -9.46 -9.26 -1.98
C LEU A 89 -8.11 -9.55 -1.31
N ASN A 90 -7.00 -9.13 -1.93
CA ASN A 90 -5.65 -9.44 -1.47
C ASN A 90 -5.00 -8.31 -0.67
N ILE A 91 -5.63 -7.12 -0.60
CA ILE A 91 -5.04 -5.93 0.00
C ILE A 91 -6.04 -5.10 0.79
N ILE A 92 -5.60 -4.64 1.97
CA ILE A 92 -6.23 -3.57 2.73
C ILE A 92 -5.29 -2.36 2.74
N VAL A 93 -5.85 -1.17 2.52
CA VAL A 93 -5.12 0.10 2.53
C VAL A 93 -5.68 0.97 3.65
N LEU A 94 -4.83 1.30 4.62
CA LEU A 94 -5.17 2.15 5.75
C LEU A 94 -4.53 3.52 5.62
N PHE A 95 -5.27 4.57 5.98
CA PHE A 95 -4.78 5.92 6.21
C PHE A 95 -5.07 6.30 7.66
N GLU A 96 -4.03 6.70 8.40
CA GLU A 96 -4.14 7.05 9.84
C GLU A 96 -4.82 5.96 10.71
N GLY A 97 -4.71 4.69 10.29
CA GLY A 97 -5.30 3.55 11.00
C GLY A 97 -6.73 3.22 10.56
N GLU A 98 -7.34 4.03 9.70
CA GLU A 98 -8.68 3.80 9.18
C GLU A 98 -8.65 3.21 7.77
N ILE A 99 -9.58 2.29 7.47
CA ILE A 99 -9.77 1.79 6.12
C ILE A 99 -10.20 2.94 5.22
N LEU A 100 -9.48 3.14 4.13
CA LEU A 100 -9.75 4.24 3.21
C LEU A 100 -10.95 3.94 2.29
N ILE A 101 -11.13 2.67 1.87
CA ILE A 101 -12.19 2.14 0.98
C ILE A 101 -12.31 0.64 1.22
#